data_AF-A0A6P1CMR5-F1
#
_entry.id   AF-A0A6P1CMR5-F1
#
_cell.length_a   1.000
_cell.length_b   1.000
_cell.length_c   1.000
_cell.angle_alpha   90.00
_cell.angle_beta   90.00
_cell.angle_gamma   90.00
#
_symmetry.space_group_name_H-M   'P 1'
#
loop_
_entity.id
_entity.type
_entity.pdbx_description
1 polymer ?
#
loop_
_entity_poly.entity_id
_entity_poly.type
_entity_poly.pdbx_seq_one_letter_code
_entity_poly.pdbx_strand_id
1 'polypeptide(L)' 'MSWSEGDRVRVVEGAQQVVIIREIPYQGDPERALVEPVDDAPGSYPWPTPVRFLVPE' A
#
# COMPACT_ATOMS: atom_id res chain seq x y z
N MET A 1 -8.25 8.21 9.76
CA MET A 1 -7.37 7.05 9.98
C MET A 1 -6.00 7.45 9.52
N SER A 2 -4.98 7.27 10.37
CA SER A 2 -3.59 7.51 10.00
C SER A 2 -2.97 6.16 9.69
N TRP A 3 -2.31 6.04 8.55
CA TRP A 3 -1.58 4.85 8.15
C TRP A 3 -0.12 4.96 8.56
N SER A 4 0.51 3.82 8.83
CA SER A 4 1.92 3.71 9.21
C SER A 4 2.64 2.66 8.39
N GLU A 5 3.96 2.76 8.32
CA GLU A 5 4.80 1.69 7.78
C GLU A 5 4.58 0.38 8.55
N GLY A 6 4.46 -0.72 7.81
CA GLY A 6 4.15 -2.05 8.35
C GLY A 6 2.64 -2.34 8.47
N ASP A 7 1.76 -1.35 8.30
CA ASP A 7 0.32 -1.59 8.31
C ASP A 7 -0.08 -2.49 7.15
N ARG A 8 -0.89 -3.50 7.45
CA ARG A 8 -1.51 -4.38 6.48
C ARG A 8 -2.86 -3.80 6.08
N VAL A 9 -3.02 -3.52 4.79
CA VAL A 9 -4.16 -2.80 4.23
C VAL A 9 -4.62 -3.46 2.94
N ARG A 10 -5.83 -3.12 2.50
CA ARG A 10 -6.33 -3.51 1.18
C ARG A 10 -6.32 -2.32 0.24
N VAL A 11 -5.74 -2.49 -0.94
CA VAL A 11 -5.84 -1.53 -2.04
C VAL A 11 -7.10 -1.87 -2.84
N VAL A 12 -7.98 -0.90 -3.09
CA VAL A 12 -9.22 -1.10 -3.86
C VAL A 12 -9.18 -0.52 -5.28
N GLU A 13 -8.05 0.04 -5.71
CA GLU A 13 -7.89 0.56 -7.07
C GLU A 13 -7.73 -0.60 -8.07
N GLY A 14 -8.75 -0.81 -8.91
CA GLY A 14 -8.75 -1.83 -9.95
C GLY A 14 -8.96 -3.24 -9.38
N ALA A 15 -7.95 -3.79 -8.71
CA ALA A 15 -7.96 -5.12 -8.10
C ALA A 15 -7.89 -5.00 -6.57
N GLN A 16 -8.81 -5.68 -5.87
CA GLN A 16 -8.79 -5.74 -4.41
C GLN A 16 -7.65 -6.66 -3.95
N GLN A 17 -6.54 -6.07 -3.54
CA GLN A 17 -5.35 -6.80 -3.13
C GLN A 17 -4.90 -6.39 -1.73
N VAL A 18 -4.51 -7.37 -0.93
CA VAL A 18 -3.92 -7.14 0.41
C VAL A 18 -2.43 -6.86 0.26
N VAL A 19 -1.99 -5.77 0.88
CA VAL A 19 -0.63 -5.25 0.80
C VAL A 19 -0.14 -4.79 2.17
N ILE A 20 1.17 -4.60 2.32
CA ILE A 20 1.81 -3.96 3.46
C ILE A 20 2.34 -2.59 3.02
N ILE A 21 2.13 -1.57 3.84
CA ILE A 21 2.73 -0.26 3.64
C ILE A 21 4.23 -0.34 3.94
N ARG A 22 5.05 0.02 2.96
CA ARG A 22 6.51 0.08 3.09
C ARG A 22 7.03 1.46 3.42
N GLU A 23 6.37 2.50 2.90
CA GLU A 23 6.76 3.90 3.10
C GLU A 23 5.53 4.79 3.01
N ILE A 24 5.36 5.70 3.96
CA ILE A 24 4.37 6.78 3.92
C ILE A 24 4.86 7.95 4.80
N PRO A 25 4.96 9.19 4.30
CA PRO A 25 4.69 9.67 2.94
C PRO A 25 5.74 9.20 1.92
N TYR A 26 5.32 8.68 0.77
CA TYR A 26 6.26 8.21 -0.26
C TYR A 26 6.88 9.38 -1.03
N GLN A 27 8.22 9.46 -1.05
CA GLN A 27 8.97 10.57 -1.68
C GLN A 27 8.56 11.98 -1.19
N GLY A 28 8.09 12.07 0.06
CA GLY A 28 7.62 13.34 0.64
C GLY A 28 6.20 13.74 0.24
N ASP A 29 5.46 12.90 -0.50
CA ASP A 29 4.04 13.12 -0.83
C ASP A 29 3.14 12.39 0.19
N PRO A 30 2.38 13.12 1.04
CA PRO A 30 1.47 12.53 2.03
C PRO A 30 0.25 11.85 1.43
N GLU A 31 -0.05 12.07 0.14
CA GLU A 31 -1.16 11.42 -0.54
C GLU A 31 -0.74 10.09 -1.19
N ARG A 32 0.53 9.70 -1.08
CA ARG A 32 1.08 8.47 -1.66
C ARG A 32 1.75 7.60 -0.63
N ALA A 33 1.58 6.29 -0.80
CA ALA A 33 2.27 5.26 -0.04
C ALA A 33 2.95 4.28 -1.00
N LEU A 34 4.12 3.78 -0.62
CA LEU A 34 4.73 2.62 -1.27
C LEU A 34 4.16 1.38 -0.59
N VAL A 35 3.60 0.45 -1.37
CA VAL A 35 2.99 -0.77 -0.85
C VAL A 35 3.59 -2.00 -1.51
N GLU A 36 3.55 -3.12 -0.81
CA GLU A 36 4.06 -4.42 -1.28
C GLU A 36 3.00 -5.51 -1.07
N PRO A 37 2.79 -6.43 -2.02
CA PRO A 37 1.90 -7.58 -1.84
C PRO A 37 2.26 -8.40 -0.61
N VAL A 38 1.24 -8.86 0.11
CA VAL A 38 1.45 -9.91 1.13
C VAL A 38 1.62 -11.29 0.49
N ASP A 39 1.02 -11.49 -0.68
CA ASP A 39 1.12 -12.76 -1.40
C ASP A 39 2.51 -12.90 -2.03
N ASP A 40 3.19 -13.99 -1.66
CA ASP A 40 4.53 -14.35 -2.10
C ASP A 40 4.48 -14.93 -3.52
N ALA A 41 4.09 -14.09 -4.49
CA ALA A 41 4.10 -14.40 -5.90
C ALA A 41 5.41 -13.91 -6.53
N PRO A 42 6.13 -14.74 -7.30
CA PRO A 42 7.36 -14.32 -7.96
C PRO A 42 7.08 -13.14 -8.91
N GLY A 43 7.78 -12.02 -8.69
CA GLY A 43 7.61 -10.78 -9.46
C GLY A 43 6.75 -9.71 -8.79
N SER A 44 6.30 -9.93 -7.56
CA SER A 44 5.69 -8.88 -6.72
C SER A 44 6.75 -7.88 -6.27
N TYR A 45 6.76 -6.69 -6.88
CA TYR A 45 7.62 -5.57 -6.45
C TYR A 45 6.77 -4.51 -5.75
N PRO A 46 7.34 -3.75 -4.81
CA PRO A 46 6.65 -2.61 -4.25
C PRO A 46 6.25 -1.60 -5.33
N TRP A 47 5.03 -1.07 -5.26
CA TRP A 47 4.56 -0.01 -6.15
C TRP A 47 3.92 1.13 -5.36
N PRO A 48 3.98 2.36 -5.88
CA PRO A 48 3.33 3.48 -5.24
C PRO A 48 1.83 3.49 -5.54
N THR A 49 1.00 3.73 -4.52
CA THR A 49 -0.45 3.88 -4.66
C THR A 49 -0.96 5.11 -3.89
N PRO A 50 -2.01 5.79 -4.38
CA PRO A 50 -2.68 6.85 -3.64
C PRO A 50 -3.30 6.34 -2.33
N VAL A 51 -3.08 7.06 -1.23
CA VAL A 51 -3.59 6.72 0.11
C VAL A 51 -5.12 6.61 0.14
N ARG A 52 -5.82 7.36 -0.71
CA ARG A 52 -7.28 7.31 -0.85
C ARG A 52 -7.84 5.95 -1.29
N PHE A 53 -7.00 5.07 -1.83
CA PHE A 53 -7.38 3.71 -2.23
C PHE A 53 -7.08 2.66 -1.18
N LEU A 54 -6.46 3.05 -0.06
CA LEU A 54 -6.19 2.16 1.06
C LEU A 54 -7.43 2.08 1.96
N VAL A 55 -7.84 0.86 2.26
CA VAL A 55 -8.87 0.57 3.26
C VAL A 55 -8.35 -0.42 4.29
N PRO A 56 -8.88 -0.39 5.53
CA PRO A 56 -8.55 -1.40 6.53
C PRO A 56 -8.90 -2.80 6.00
N GLU A 57 -8.06 -3.79 6.25
CA GLU A 57 -8.40 -5.21 6.04
C GLU A 57 -9.41 -5.70 7.09
#